data_AF-A0A9C5ZL03-F1
#
_entry.id   AF-A0A9C5ZL03-F1
#
_cell.length_a   1.000
_cell.length_b   1.000
_cell.length_c   1.000
_cell.angle_alpha   90.00
_cell.angle_beta   90.00
_cell.angle_gamma   90.00
#
_symmetry.space_group_name_H-M   'P 1'
#
loop_
_entity.id
_entity.type
_entity.pdbx_description
1 polymer ?
#
loop_
_entity_poly.entity_id
_entity_poly.type
_entity_poly.pdbx_seq_one_letter_code
_entity_poly.pdbx_strand_id
1 'polypeptide(L)'
;MVKKQKGEDVILSKVSAIAGDVTELGLGIQPNDLETLRNEVTIIYHCAATVRFDEPLRKAVFLNTRGTKYMLEFAKSVKHLDFFAHVSTAYCHLHVKTLYERVYDPPANPHKVISACEWLTDEQVAAIEHKILGDIPNTYAYTKSLSEALVAENFDELPAMILRPSIVIPVWREPVPGWTDNINGPTGLLIAAGKGI
;
A
#
# COMPACT_ATOMS: atom_id res chain seq x y z
N MET A 1 17.58 -21.67 3.97
CA MET A 1 16.64 -22.64 4.52
C MET A 1 15.31 -22.69 3.78
N VAL A 2 14.81 -21.68 3.05
CA VAL A 2 13.53 -21.79 2.31
C VAL A 2 13.62 -22.74 1.10
N LYS A 3 14.61 -22.56 0.22
CA LYS A 3 14.86 -23.44 -0.94
C LYS A 3 15.21 -24.87 -0.52
N LYS A 4 15.91 -25.03 0.60
CA LYS A 4 16.31 -26.35 1.14
C LYS A 4 15.20 -27.09 1.90
N GLN A 5 14.19 -26.40 2.42
CA GLN A 5 13.17 -27.03 3.27
C GLN A 5 11.97 -27.56 2.50
N LYS A 6 11.65 -27.03 1.31
CA LYS A 6 10.42 -27.42 0.58
C LYS A 6 10.57 -27.58 -0.94
N GLY A 7 11.68 -27.16 -1.57
CA GLY A 7 11.81 -27.19 -3.04
C GLY A 7 10.92 -26.15 -3.74
N GLU A 8 11.25 -25.79 -4.98
CA GLU A 8 10.55 -24.76 -5.76
C GLU A 8 9.11 -25.18 -6.11
N ASP A 9 8.92 -26.42 -6.55
CA ASP A 9 7.61 -26.95 -6.95
C ASP A 9 6.58 -26.89 -5.83
N VAL A 10 6.97 -27.18 -4.59
CA VAL A 10 6.06 -27.10 -3.44
C VAL A 10 5.66 -25.66 -3.13
N ILE A 11 6.56 -24.69 -3.32
CA ILE A 11 6.24 -23.28 -3.13
C ILE A 11 5.26 -22.83 -4.21
N LEU A 12 5.54 -23.13 -5.48
CA LEU A 12 4.68 -22.78 -6.60
C LEU A 12 3.29 -23.42 -6.50
N SER A 13 3.19 -24.65 -5.97
CA SER A 13 1.88 -25.30 -5.74
C SER A 13 0.97 -24.60 -4.72
N LYS A 14 1.50 -23.66 -3.94
CA LYS A 14 0.77 -22.89 -2.91
C LYS A 14 0.44 -21.47 -3.35
N VAL A 15 0.85 -21.08 -4.55
CA VAL A 15 0.68 -19.73 -5.07
C VAL A 15 -0.30 -19.79 -6.24
N SER A 16 -1.39 -19.04 -6.13
CA SER A 16 -2.28 -18.77 -7.25
C SER A 16 -2.14 -17.29 -7.61
N ALA A 17 -1.89 -17.00 -8.88
CA ALA A 17 -1.81 -15.63 -9.39
C ALA A 17 -3.16 -15.23 -9.97
N ILE A 18 -3.69 -14.09 -9.52
CA ILE A 18 -4.94 -13.51 -10.00
C ILE A 18 -4.62 -12.15 -10.60
N ALA A 19 -5.03 -11.93 -11.85
CA ALA A 19 -4.88 -10.65 -12.51
C ALA A 19 -5.87 -9.63 -11.91
N GLY A 20 -5.39 -8.42 -11.65
CA GLY A 20 -6.20 -7.32 -11.15
C GLY A 20 -5.42 -6.02 -11.07
N ASP A 21 -6.16 -4.92 -10.92
CA ASP A 21 -5.66 -3.58 -10.68
C ASP A 21 -6.51 -2.92 -9.58
N VAL A 22 -5.86 -2.66 -8.45
CA VAL A 22 -6.46 -2.03 -7.26
C VAL A 22 -7.01 -0.63 -7.54
N THR A 23 -6.63 0.02 -8.64
CA THR A 23 -7.20 1.32 -9.05
C THR A 23 -8.56 1.21 -9.73
N GLU A 24 -8.94 0.00 -10.16
CA GLU A 24 -10.20 -0.31 -10.85
C GLU A 24 -11.29 -0.78 -9.89
N LEU A 25 -12.55 -0.58 -10.29
CA LEU A 25 -13.70 -1.11 -9.58
C LEU A 25 -13.65 -2.64 -9.55
N GLY A 26 -14.02 -3.24 -8.41
CA GLY A 26 -13.87 -4.69 -8.23
C GLY A 26 -12.40 -5.15 -8.28
N LEU A 27 -11.45 -4.23 -8.04
CA LEU A 27 -10.00 -4.51 -8.06
C LEU A 27 -9.49 -4.97 -9.43
N GLY A 28 -10.24 -4.73 -10.52
CA GLY A 28 -9.91 -5.23 -11.87
C GLY A 28 -9.88 -6.76 -11.97
N ILE A 29 -10.40 -7.47 -10.96
CA ILE A 29 -10.40 -8.94 -10.89
C ILE A 29 -11.64 -9.46 -11.61
N GLN A 30 -11.50 -10.59 -12.30
CA GLN A 30 -12.63 -11.25 -12.97
C GLN A 30 -13.72 -11.66 -11.96
N PRO A 31 -15.02 -11.59 -12.32
CA PRO A 31 -16.10 -11.89 -11.38
C PRO A 31 -16.03 -13.26 -10.71
N ASN A 32 -15.62 -14.30 -11.45
CA ASN A 32 -15.50 -15.67 -10.92
C ASN A 32 -14.37 -15.78 -9.88
N ASP A 33 -13.24 -15.10 -10.13
CA ASP A 33 -12.11 -15.06 -9.19
C ASP A 33 -12.49 -14.25 -7.94
N LEU A 34 -13.19 -13.13 -8.10
CA LEU A 34 -13.72 -12.35 -6.97
C LEU A 34 -14.65 -13.18 -6.09
N GLU A 35 -15.54 -13.99 -6.69
CA GLU A 35 -16.43 -14.87 -5.93
C GLU A 35 -15.64 -15.94 -5.17
N THR A 36 -14.66 -16.57 -5.82
CA THR A 36 -13.75 -17.53 -5.17
C THR A 36 -13.03 -16.88 -3.99
N LEU A 37 -12.45 -15.70 -4.18
CA LEU A 37 -11.75 -14.97 -3.13
C LEU A 37 -12.67 -14.59 -1.96
N ARG A 38 -13.92 -14.15 -2.22
CA ARG A 38 -14.89 -13.86 -1.15
C ARG A 38 -15.24 -15.08 -0.30
N ASN A 39 -15.21 -16.27 -0.91
CA ASN A 39 -15.56 -17.52 -0.25
C ASN A 39 -14.40 -18.15 0.50
N GLU A 40 -13.17 -18.02 -0.02
CA GLU A 40 -12.02 -18.81 0.44
C GLU A 40 -10.96 -18.01 1.19
N VAL A 41 -10.85 -16.69 0.97
CA VAL A 41 -9.86 -15.87 1.69
C VAL A 41 -10.28 -15.69 3.14
N THR A 42 -9.32 -15.88 4.04
CA THR A 42 -9.51 -15.59 5.47
C THR A 42 -8.56 -14.51 5.98
N ILE A 43 -7.44 -14.26 5.30
CA ILE A 43 -6.45 -13.25 5.68
C ILE A 43 -6.08 -12.42 4.46
N ILE A 44 -6.09 -11.09 4.63
CA ILE A 44 -5.70 -10.14 3.59
C ILE A 44 -4.47 -9.36 4.05
N TYR A 45 -3.41 -9.38 3.24
CA TYR A 45 -2.28 -8.46 3.36
C TYR A 45 -2.34 -7.46 2.21
N HIS A 46 -2.77 -6.23 2.51
CA HIS A 46 -2.81 -5.15 1.55
C HIS A 46 -1.47 -4.40 1.52
N CYS A 47 -0.61 -4.83 0.59
CA CYS A 47 0.72 -4.26 0.36
C CYS A 47 0.80 -3.33 -0.87
N ALA A 48 -0.26 -3.30 -1.70
CA ALA A 48 -0.21 -2.59 -2.98
C ALA A 48 -0.15 -1.07 -2.78
N ALA A 49 0.91 -0.45 -3.31
CA ALA A 49 1.10 0.99 -3.31
C ALA A 49 2.17 1.39 -4.34
N THR A 50 2.10 2.61 -4.86
CA THR A 50 3.29 3.28 -5.41
C THR A 50 4.10 3.83 -4.26
N VAL A 51 5.39 3.48 -4.25
CA VAL A 51 6.40 3.92 -3.28
C VAL A 51 7.33 4.98 -3.88
N ARG A 52 6.94 5.56 -5.01
CA ARG A 52 7.67 6.63 -5.69
C ARG A 52 7.40 7.96 -5.00
N PHE A 53 8.47 8.69 -4.69
CA PHE A 53 8.38 10.01 -4.05
C PHE A 53 8.08 11.13 -5.06
N ASP A 54 8.21 10.84 -6.35
CA ASP A 54 7.96 11.74 -7.48
C ASP A 54 6.67 11.43 -8.25
N GLU A 55 5.82 10.54 -7.72
CA GLU A 55 4.56 10.18 -8.38
C GLU A 55 3.56 11.35 -8.31
N PRO A 56 2.91 11.73 -9.43
CA PRO A 56 1.86 12.75 -9.42
C PRO A 56 0.74 12.42 -8.42
N LEU A 57 0.24 13.44 -7.72
CA LEU A 57 -0.69 13.26 -6.61
C LEU A 57 -1.95 12.47 -7.00
N ARG A 58 -2.56 12.79 -8.16
CA ARG A 58 -3.79 12.10 -8.62
C ARG A 58 -3.59 10.60 -8.74
N LYS A 59 -2.47 10.18 -9.34
CA LYS A 59 -2.12 8.77 -9.50
C LYS A 59 -1.78 8.11 -8.17
N ALA A 60 -1.04 8.80 -7.30
CA ALA A 60 -0.76 8.31 -5.95
C ALA A 60 -2.05 8.14 -5.12
N VAL A 61 -3.01 9.06 -5.22
CA VAL A 61 -4.32 8.97 -4.54
C VAL A 61 -5.12 7.79 -5.05
N PHE A 62 -5.19 7.57 -6.36
CA PHE A 62 -5.92 6.43 -6.92
C PHE A 62 -5.33 5.09 -6.49
N LEU A 63 -4.01 4.95 -6.52
CA LEU A 63 -3.36 3.69 -6.20
C LEU A 63 -3.30 3.43 -4.69
N ASN A 64 -2.84 4.40 -3.90
CA ASN A 64 -2.57 4.20 -2.48
C ASN A 64 -3.84 4.39 -1.64
N THR A 65 -4.62 5.44 -1.91
CA THR A 65 -5.74 5.85 -1.05
C THR A 65 -7.06 5.24 -1.51
N ARG A 66 -7.50 5.49 -2.74
CA ARG A 66 -8.72 4.87 -3.30
C ARG A 66 -8.57 3.37 -3.43
N GLY A 67 -7.41 2.89 -3.83
CA GLY A 67 -7.09 1.47 -3.83
C GLY A 67 -7.28 0.80 -2.47
N THR A 68 -6.85 1.47 -1.40
CA THR A 68 -7.09 0.98 -0.03
C THR A 68 -8.59 0.98 0.30
N LYS A 69 -9.34 2.00 -0.12
CA LYS A 69 -10.81 2.02 0.03
C LYS A 69 -11.45 0.80 -0.65
N TYR A 70 -11.09 0.49 -1.90
CA TYR A 70 -11.63 -0.68 -2.60
C TYR A 70 -11.23 -2.00 -1.93
N MET A 71 -10.01 -2.12 -1.41
CA MET A 71 -9.59 -3.30 -0.65
C MET A 71 -10.37 -3.48 0.66
N LEU A 72 -10.69 -2.38 1.36
CA LEU A 72 -11.53 -2.41 2.56
C LEU A 72 -12.97 -2.81 2.23
N GLU A 73 -13.54 -2.25 1.16
CA GLU A 73 -14.87 -2.63 0.66
C GLU A 73 -14.91 -4.12 0.25
N PHE A 74 -13.87 -4.60 -0.42
CA PHE A 74 -13.72 -6.02 -0.74
C PHE A 74 -13.63 -6.88 0.53
N ALA A 75 -12.81 -6.48 1.51
CA ALA A 75 -12.64 -7.19 2.77
C ALA A 75 -13.97 -7.38 3.53
N LYS A 76 -14.85 -6.37 3.52
CA LYS A 76 -16.21 -6.47 4.09
C LYS A 76 -17.10 -7.50 3.39
N SER A 77 -16.81 -7.84 2.14
CA SER A 77 -17.56 -8.83 1.36
C SER A 77 -17.04 -10.26 1.52
N VAL A 78 -15.94 -10.47 2.24
CA VAL A 78 -15.33 -11.79 2.50
C VAL A 78 -16.06 -12.49 3.63
N LYS A 79 -16.43 -13.76 3.43
CA LYS A 79 -17.31 -14.51 4.35
C LYS A 79 -16.68 -14.88 5.69
N HIS A 80 -15.37 -15.16 5.68
CA HIS A 80 -14.65 -15.71 6.83
C HIS A 80 -13.34 -14.94 7.08
N LEU A 81 -13.42 -13.61 7.08
CA LEU A 81 -12.25 -12.78 7.29
C LEU A 81 -11.80 -12.80 8.77
N ASP A 82 -10.64 -13.40 9.02
CA ASP A 82 -9.97 -13.41 10.31
C ASP A 82 -9.11 -12.15 10.52
N PHE A 83 -8.52 -11.62 9.46
CA PHE A 83 -7.54 -10.54 9.58
C PHE A 83 -7.32 -9.72 8.30
N PHE A 84 -7.23 -8.39 8.44
CA PHE A 84 -6.84 -7.45 7.38
C PHE A 84 -5.62 -6.62 7.80
N ALA A 85 -4.46 -6.87 7.20
CA ALA A 85 -3.26 -6.08 7.41
C ALA A 85 -3.11 -5.02 6.31
N HIS A 86 -3.14 -3.75 6.69
CA HIS A 86 -2.72 -2.66 5.82
C HIS A 86 -1.24 -2.34 6.04
N VAL A 87 -0.43 -2.45 4.99
CA VAL A 87 0.98 -2.05 5.04
C VAL A 87 1.10 -0.56 4.74
N SER A 88 1.29 0.22 5.80
CA SER A 88 1.59 1.66 5.76
C SER A 88 3.12 1.89 5.82
N THR A 89 3.57 2.94 6.51
CA THR A 89 4.97 3.30 6.69
C THR A 89 5.14 4.13 7.96
N ALA A 90 6.30 4.00 8.63
CA ALA A 90 6.68 4.86 9.76
C ALA A 90 6.88 6.34 9.36
N TYR A 91 6.86 6.67 8.06
CA TYR A 91 7.14 8.00 7.51
C TYR A 91 5.91 8.77 7.02
N CYS A 92 4.69 8.36 7.40
CA CYS A 92 3.45 9.02 6.91
C CYS A 92 2.94 10.15 7.82
N HIS A 93 3.31 10.18 9.11
CA HIS A 93 2.87 11.20 10.07
C HIS A 93 4.01 12.13 10.48
N LEU A 94 4.59 12.83 9.51
CA LEU A 94 5.82 13.62 9.65
C LEU A 94 5.70 14.84 10.59
N HIS A 95 4.48 15.28 10.87
CA HIS A 95 4.20 16.35 11.83
C HIS A 95 4.37 15.90 13.30
N VAL A 96 4.48 14.59 13.54
CA VAL A 96 4.62 14.01 14.88
C VAL A 96 6.08 13.74 15.19
N LYS A 97 6.59 14.31 16.29
CA LYS A 97 7.98 14.10 16.73
C LYS A 97 8.28 12.66 17.14
N THR A 98 7.32 11.99 17.77
CA THR A 98 7.45 10.61 18.24
C THR A 98 6.20 9.83 17.86
N LEU A 99 6.38 8.90 16.92
CA LEU A 99 5.30 8.07 16.40
C LEU A 99 5.08 6.87 17.33
N TYR A 100 3.90 6.79 17.93
CA TYR A 100 3.46 5.68 18.77
C TYR A 100 2.47 4.78 18.00
N GLU A 101 2.20 3.59 18.54
CA GLU A 101 1.25 2.61 17.98
C GLU A 101 -0.20 3.00 18.26
N ARG A 102 -0.63 4.13 17.66
CA ARG A 102 -2.01 4.64 17.70
C ARG A 102 -2.41 5.25 16.36
N VAL A 103 -3.71 5.51 16.22
CA VAL A 103 -4.27 6.27 15.10
C VAL A 103 -3.91 7.76 15.24
N TYR A 104 -3.73 8.41 14.11
CA TYR A 104 -3.47 9.84 13.99
C TYR A 104 -4.40 10.44 12.96
N ASP A 105 -4.75 11.71 13.13
CA ASP A 105 -5.60 12.41 12.19
C ASP A 105 -4.88 12.57 10.83
N PRO A 106 -5.58 12.32 9.71
CA PRO A 106 -5.00 12.53 8.39
C PRO A 106 -4.84 14.04 8.09
N PRO A 107 -3.93 14.41 7.17
CA PRO A 107 -3.75 15.81 6.76
C PRO A 107 -4.98 16.40 6.05
N ALA A 108 -5.87 15.56 5.54
CA ALA A 108 -7.13 15.94 4.92
C ALA A 108 -8.15 14.80 5.04
N ASN A 109 -9.44 15.09 4.81
CA ASN A 109 -10.45 14.03 4.74
C ASN A 109 -10.20 13.14 3.49
N PRO A 110 -9.95 11.83 3.65
CA PRO A 110 -9.55 10.96 2.54
C PRO A 110 -10.63 10.84 1.47
N HIS A 111 -11.92 10.80 1.86
CA HIS A 111 -13.04 10.71 0.92
C HIS A 111 -13.13 11.95 0.02
N LYS A 112 -12.96 13.15 0.59
CA LYS A 112 -12.97 14.40 -0.18
C LYS A 112 -11.80 14.47 -1.17
N VAL A 113 -10.62 14.00 -0.76
CA VAL A 113 -9.44 13.97 -1.64
C VAL A 113 -9.67 13.00 -2.79
N ILE A 114 -10.19 11.80 -2.53
CA ILE A 114 -10.57 10.84 -3.58
C ILE A 114 -11.54 11.49 -4.56
N SER A 115 -12.65 12.06 -4.08
CA SER A 115 -13.67 12.67 -4.94
C SER A 115 -13.12 13.84 -5.77
N ALA A 116 -12.21 14.65 -5.19
CA ALA A 116 -11.56 15.73 -5.93
C ALA A 116 -10.67 15.18 -7.06
N CYS A 117 -9.87 14.14 -6.80
CA CYS A 117 -9.04 13.51 -7.82
C CYS A 117 -9.85 12.78 -8.90
N GLU A 118 -11.05 12.28 -8.58
CA GLU A 118 -11.98 11.71 -9.55
C GLU A 118 -12.58 12.75 -10.49
N TRP A 119 -12.86 13.95 -9.97
CA TRP A 119 -13.47 15.03 -10.73
C TRP A 119 -12.48 15.83 -11.57
N LEU A 120 -11.26 16.05 -11.05
CA LEU A 120 -10.24 16.89 -11.68
C LEU A 120 -9.37 16.09 -12.65
N THR A 121 -8.84 16.78 -13.67
CA THR A 121 -7.81 16.23 -14.57
C THR A 121 -6.44 16.17 -13.91
N ASP A 122 -5.49 15.45 -14.52
CA ASP A 122 -4.11 15.39 -14.02
C ASP A 122 -3.47 16.78 -13.95
N GLU A 123 -3.69 17.63 -14.96
CA GLU A 123 -3.15 19.00 -14.99
C GLU A 123 -3.75 19.89 -13.89
N GLN A 124 -5.04 19.74 -13.64
CA GLN A 124 -5.73 20.50 -12.59
C GLN A 124 -5.25 20.09 -11.20
N VAL A 125 -5.08 18.79 -10.95
CA VAL A 125 -4.53 18.30 -9.68
C VAL A 125 -3.07 18.76 -9.52
N ALA A 126 -2.25 18.65 -10.57
CA ALA A 126 -0.87 19.12 -10.54
C ALA A 126 -0.76 20.62 -10.20
N ALA A 127 -1.67 21.45 -10.71
CA ALA A 127 -1.72 22.89 -10.42
C ALA A 127 -1.99 23.22 -8.94
N ILE A 128 -2.61 22.31 -8.19
CA ILE A 128 -2.95 22.51 -6.77
C ILE A 128 -2.19 21.55 -5.83
N GLU A 129 -1.39 20.64 -6.37
CA GLU A 129 -0.70 19.58 -5.63
C GLU A 129 0.12 20.13 -4.44
N HIS A 130 0.94 21.15 -4.69
CA HIS A 130 1.75 21.78 -3.64
C HIS A 130 0.89 22.37 -2.50
N LYS A 131 -0.31 22.90 -2.81
CA LYS A 131 -1.23 23.41 -1.79
C LYS A 131 -1.90 22.29 -1.01
N ILE A 132 -2.16 21.15 -1.65
CA ILE A 132 -2.75 19.97 -1.00
C ILE A 132 -1.74 19.30 -0.06
N LEU A 133 -0.48 19.16 -0.51
CA LEU A 133 0.57 18.54 0.30
C LEU A 133 0.95 19.39 1.51
N GLY A 134 0.92 20.73 1.38
CA GLY A 134 1.35 21.63 2.44
C GLY A 134 2.81 21.38 2.80
N ASP A 135 3.08 21.09 4.09
CA ASP A 135 4.43 20.81 4.59
C ASP A 135 4.88 19.35 4.38
N ILE A 136 4.01 18.49 3.83
CA ILE A 136 4.35 17.08 3.60
C ILE A 136 5.24 16.99 2.35
N PRO A 137 6.45 16.41 2.45
CA PRO A 137 7.49 16.53 1.44
C PRO A 137 7.25 15.71 0.17
N ASN A 138 6.30 14.77 0.17
CA ASN A 138 6.00 13.94 -0.99
C ASN A 138 4.58 13.33 -0.95
N THR A 139 4.10 12.93 -2.12
CA THR A 139 2.78 12.33 -2.33
C THR A 139 2.64 10.96 -1.67
N TYR A 140 3.74 10.21 -1.51
CA TYR A 140 3.73 8.91 -0.84
C TYR A 140 3.34 9.01 0.64
N ALA A 141 4.02 9.86 1.41
CA ALA A 141 3.73 10.07 2.83
C ALA A 141 2.30 10.59 3.03
N TYR A 142 1.90 11.55 2.19
CA TYR A 142 0.55 12.11 2.19
C TYR A 142 -0.52 11.02 1.98
N THR A 143 -0.39 10.26 0.90
CA THR A 143 -1.40 9.24 0.53
C THR A 143 -1.43 8.06 1.50
N LYS A 144 -0.30 7.67 2.09
CA LYS A 144 -0.27 6.64 3.15
C LYS A 144 -0.97 7.10 4.42
N SER A 145 -0.82 8.37 4.82
CA SER A 145 -1.54 8.93 5.96
C SER A 145 -3.06 8.95 5.71
N LEU A 146 -3.49 9.29 4.49
CA LEU A 146 -4.90 9.19 4.08
C LEU A 146 -5.42 7.73 4.12
N SER A 147 -4.62 6.77 3.66
CA SER A 147 -4.97 5.35 3.69
C SER A 147 -5.14 4.82 5.12
N GLU A 148 -4.27 5.24 6.05
CA GLU A 148 -4.42 4.87 7.46
C GLU A 148 -5.73 5.37 8.06
N ALA A 149 -6.18 6.57 7.71
CA ALA A 149 -7.46 7.10 8.18
C ALA A 149 -8.63 6.25 7.66
N LEU A 150 -8.61 5.84 6.39
CA LEU A 150 -9.62 4.92 5.84
C LEU A 150 -9.63 3.58 6.58
N VAL A 151 -8.46 3.03 6.91
CA VAL A 151 -8.38 1.78 7.67
C VAL A 151 -8.92 1.97 9.09
N ALA A 152 -8.57 3.07 9.75
CA ALA A 152 -9.03 3.38 11.10
C ALA A 152 -10.56 3.58 11.17
N GLU A 153 -11.16 4.20 10.15
CA GLU A 153 -12.63 4.32 10.03
C GLU A 153 -13.34 2.95 9.98
N ASN A 154 -12.63 1.87 9.64
CA ASN A 154 -13.18 0.53 9.50
C ASN A 154 -12.81 -0.42 10.65
N PHE A 155 -12.15 0.06 11.71
CA PHE A 155 -11.78 -0.78 12.86
C PHE A 155 -12.96 -1.38 13.62
N ASP A 156 -14.12 -0.73 13.60
CA ASP A 156 -15.33 -1.25 14.25
C ASP A 156 -16.00 -2.36 13.43
N GLU A 157 -15.70 -2.45 12.12
CA GLU A 157 -16.34 -3.39 11.19
C GLU A 157 -15.42 -4.54 10.74
N LEU A 158 -14.09 -4.34 10.78
CA LEU A 158 -13.10 -5.27 10.27
C LEU A 158 -12.03 -5.58 11.33
N PRO A 159 -11.51 -6.82 11.40
CA PRO A 159 -10.34 -7.17 12.20
C PRO A 159 -9.06 -6.64 11.54
N ALA A 160 -8.96 -5.31 11.43
CA ALA A 160 -7.92 -4.63 10.68
C ALA A 160 -6.75 -4.16 11.56
N MET A 161 -5.56 -4.14 10.97
CA MET A 161 -4.32 -3.67 11.60
C MET A 161 -3.54 -2.79 10.63
N ILE A 162 -2.94 -1.73 11.16
CA ILE A 162 -2.00 -0.87 10.42
C ILE A 162 -0.58 -1.30 10.79
N LEU A 163 0.17 -1.77 9.80
CA LEU A 163 1.58 -2.11 9.93
C LEU A 163 2.42 -0.94 9.40
N ARG A 164 3.31 -0.37 10.23
CA ARG A 164 4.17 0.76 9.85
C ARG A 164 5.64 0.32 9.74
N PRO A 165 6.04 -0.39 8.68
CA PRO A 165 7.44 -0.71 8.45
C PRO A 165 8.28 0.58 8.35
N SER A 166 9.53 0.48 8.77
CA SER A 166 10.54 1.53 8.60
C SER A 166 11.29 1.33 7.28
N ILE A 167 12.61 1.50 7.28
CA ILE A 167 13.44 1.27 6.11
C ILE A 167 13.53 -0.23 5.84
N VAL A 168 13.05 -0.63 4.66
CA VAL A 168 13.29 -1.97 4.10
C VAL A 168 14.50 -1.88 3.18
N ILE A 169 15.47 -2.75 3.40
CA ILE A 169 16.69 -2.86 2.60
C ILE A 169 16.71 -4.18 1.81
N PRO A 170 17.59 -4.32 0.80
CA PRO A 170 17.69 -5.54 0.03
C PRO A 170 17.92 -6.79 0.88
N VAL A 171 17.46 -7.92 0.34
CA VAL A 171 17.51 -9.22 0.99
C VAL A 171 18.95 -9.57 1.40
N TRP A 172 19.17 -9.91 2.68
CA TRP A 172 20.51 -10.27 3.16
C TRP A 172 21.02 -11.61 2.61
N ARG A 173 20.18 -12.66 2.56
CA ARG A 173 20.62 -14.02 2.19
C ARG A 173 19.66 -14.79 1.28
N GLU A 174 18.36 -14.83 1.56
CA GLU A 174 17.41 -15.67 0.82
C GLU A 174 16.15 -14.90 0.45
N PRO A 175 15.53 -15.17 -0.72
CA PRO A 175 15.82 -16.25 -1.67
C PRO A 175 16.97 -15.96 -2.65
N VAL A 176 17.33 -14.68 -2.79
CA VAL A 176 18.42 -14.17 -3.62
C VAL A 176 19.08 -13.02 -2.84
N PRO A 177 20.35 -13.14 -2.41
CA PRO A 177 21.07 -12.06 -1.73
C PRO A 177 21.10 -10.79 -2.60
N GLY A 178 20.89 -9.63 -1.97
CA GLY A 178 20.86 -8.33 -2.63
C GLY A 178 19.60 -8.06 -3.45
N TRP A 179 18.62 -8.96 -3.48
CA TRP A 179 17.38 -8.73 -4.22
C TRP A 179 16.57 -7.57 -3.63
N THR A 180 16.07 -6.73 -4.52
CA THR A 180 15.19 -5.58 -4.27
C THR A 180 14.31 -5.36 -5.50
N ASP A 181 13.09 -4.88 -5.30
CA ASP A 181 12.11 -4.60 -6.36
C ASP A 181 12.15 -3.14 -6.85
N ASN A 182 12.84 -2.26 -6.12
CA ASN A 182 12.97 -0.85 -6.44
C ASN A 182 14.35 -0.28 -6.05
N ILE A 183 14.63 0.94 -6.52
CA ILE A 183 15.85 1.70 -6.22
C ILE A 183 15.58 2.90 -5.29
N ASN A 184 14.42 2.95 -4.66
CA ASN A 184 13.98 4.12 -3.89
C ASN A 184 14.68 4.17 -2.53
N GLY A 185 14.96 5.39 -2.08
CA GLY A 185 15.56 5.65 -0.77
C GLY A 185 16.91 4.94 -0.56
N PRO A 186 17.09 4.20 0.55
CA PRO A 186 18.39 3.64 0.93
C PRO A 186 18.90 2.57 -0.03
N THR A 187 18.01 1.93 -0.79
CA THR A 187 18.41 0.94 -1.79
C THR A 187 19.26 1.55 -2.90
N GLY A 188 18.92 2.76 -3.37
CA GLY A 188 19.71 3.48 -4.37
C GLY A 188 21.14 3.75 -3.89
N LEU A 189 21.28 4.16 -2.62
CA LEU A 189 22.59 4.38 -1.99
C LEU A 189 23.39 3.07 -1.87
N LEU A 190 22.77 1.98 -1.44
CA LEU A 190 23.42 0.67 -1.33
C LEU A 190 23.90 0.15 -2.68
N ILE A 191 23.10 0.35 -3.74
CA ILE A 191 23.50 -0.01 -5.11
C ILE A 191 24.66 0.86 -5.59
N ALA A 192 24.63 2.17 -5.34
CA ALA A 192 25.71 3.09 -5.71
C ALA A 192 27.03 2.71 -5.01
N ALA A 193 26.98 2.51 -3.69
CA ALA A 193 28.12 2.07 -2.89
C ALA A 193 28.65 0.70 -3.37
N GLY A 194 27.74 -0.25 -3.66
CA GLY A 194 28.11 -1.56 -4.21
C GLY A 194 28.75 -1.50 -5.60
N LYS A 195 28.47 -0.44 -6.38
CA LYS A 195 29.11 -0.16 -7.67
C LYS A 195 30.39 0.68 -7.56
N GLY A 196 30.77 1.13 -6.36
CA GLY A 196 31.96 1.96 -6.13
C GLY A 196 31.81 3.41 -6.57
N ILE A 197 30.58 3.94 -6.60
CA ILE A 197 30.28 5.37 -6.82
C ILE A 197 30.29 6.10 -5.47
#